data_AF-A0AAV4LWL2-F1
#
_entry.id   AF-A0AAV4LWL2-F1
#
_cell.length_a   1.000
_cell.length_b   1.000
_cell.length_c   1.000
_cell.angle_alpha   90.00
_cell.angle_beta   90.00
_cell.angle_gamma   90.00
#
_symmetry.space_group_name_H-M   'P 1'
#
loop_
_entity.id
_entity.type
_entity.pdbx_description
1 polymer ?
#
loop_
_entity_poly.entity_id
_entity_poly.type
_entity_poly.pdbx_seq_one_letter_code
_entity_poly.pdbx_strand_id
1 'polypeptide(L)'
;MRLLLWLLQAVVLCAQAFRSSGSGNDAGVGVVRPRTARLFGSMKQLKGARRYDRKRPKKTTPAKIYPSPTLYYGNTQDYFGAPREYYTMPCADALTVVRSEPMLRLVGMLKRGTTAEELAREFEADPSFHTGLRNCLQRLRDIEAAQQCDVTRDLVIYFERVIEHPGEHPHFVDRAYTLKRLQEFWRRREFARYRGLFKQVFWRMREIAAKLAYAGVTLEDFRDPKLWWRYGVFKGLPRSTMVDNYLTKHHIALTSDIRGFYFFDADSQVRCVLDPGAEHHTRRPIAKLDNRVIDRMAADLRELGVFPTDQWQTMNMSRVDELQRECSSPDAQRAYAIRDFYLTHRYPGYRVAGDAYYLESFVNHRYRTRTLERDLAVKYDNWVRSGARRPSPRPVGLQYQQLAVWKRLSRGKRRRLVQEFLYPRAAQPAPGPPG
;
A
#
# COMPACT_ATOMS: atom_id res chain seq x y z
N MET A 1 48.60 -20.02 -11.58
CA MET A 1 48.84 -19.39 -10.26
C MET A 1 47.73 -18.46 -9.74
N ARG A 2 47.01 -17.68 -10.57
CA ARG A 2 45.91 -16.80 -10.07
C ARG A 2 44.70 -17.56 -9.47
N LEU A 3 44.44 -18.80 -9.89
CA LEU A 3 43.40 -19.68 -9.31
C LEU A 3 43.72 -20.16 -7.88
N LEU A 4 45.01 -20.28 -7.54
CA LEU A 4 45.49 -20.78 -6.23
C LEU A 4 45.39 -19.70 -5.14
N LEU A 5 45.65 -18.44 -5.50
CA LEU A 5 45.49 -17.28 -4.60
C LEU A 5 44.01 -17.01 -4.25
N TRP A 6 43.08 -17.29 -5.17
CA TRP A 6 41.63 -17.13 -4.93
C TRP A 6 41.04 -18.25 -4.05
N LEU A 7 41.54 -19.49 -4.18
CA LEU A 7 41.13 -20.60 -3.32
C LEU A 7 41.57 -20.40 -1.86
N LEU A 8 42.73 -19.78 -1.62
CA LEU A 8 43.22 -19.45 -0.29
C LEU A 8 42.32 -18.44 0.45
N GLN A 9 41.82 -17.40 -0.22
CA GLN A 9 40.91 -16.42 0.40
C GLN A 9 39.52 -17.03 0.72
N ALA A 10 39.01 -17.92 -0.13
CA ALA A 10 37.72 -18.57 0.09
C ALA A 10 37.74 -19.57 1.28
N VAL A 11 38.85 -20.26 1.49
CA VAL A 11 39.03 -21.21 2.60
C VAL A 11 39.16 -20.49 3.95
N VAL A 12 39.86 -19.35 4.00
CA VAL A 12 39.98 -18.54 5.23
C VAL A 12 38.62 -17.98 5.67
N LEU A 13 37.79 -17.53 4.72
CA LEU A 13 36.43 -17.06 5.00
C LEU A 13 35.49 -18.19 5.44
N CYS A 14 35.62 -19.39 4.87
CA CYS A 14 34.84 -20.56 5.30
C CYS A 14 35.23 -21.05 6.70
N ALA A 15 36.52 -20.99 7.08
CA ALA A 15 36.98 -21.34 8.42
C ALA A 15 36.50 -20.36 9.49
N GLN A 16 36.31 -19.08 9.16
CA GLN A 16 35.72 -18.07 10.05
C GLN A 16 34.19 -18.22 10.20
N ALA A 17 33.49 -18.65 9.14
CA ALA A 17 32.05 -18.94 9.19
C ALA A 17 31.72 -20.22 10.00
N PHE A 18 32.61 -21.21 10.01
CA PHE A 18 32.42 -22.43 10.79
C PHE A 18 32.65 -22.25 12.29
N ARG A 19 33.40 -21.22 12.72
CA ARG A 19 33.55 -20.88 14.16
C ARG A 19 32.38 -20.06 14.72
N SER A 20 31.54 -19.46 13.87
CA SER A 20 30.44 -18.57 14.29
C SER A 20 29.05 -19.21 14.30
N SER A 21 28.93 -20.49 13.93
CA SER A 21 27.65 -21.22 13.83
C SER A 21 27.52 -22.35 14.85
N GLY A 22 28.05 -22.15 16.06
CA GLY A 22 27.89 -23.05 17.20
C GLY A 22 26.96 -22.48 18.27
N SER A 23 25.66 -22.31 17.97
CA SER A 23 24.64 -22.16 19.02
C SER A 23 23.27 -22.70 18.59
N GLY A 24 22.80 -23.73 19.29
CA GLY A 24 21.37 -23.90 19.61
C GLY A 24 20.59 -25.02 18.92
N ASN A 25 20.26 -26.03 19.74
CA ASN A 25 19.08 -26.89 19.73
C ASN A 25 18.97 -28.03 18.71
N ASP A 26 19.58 -29.16 19.07
CA ASP A 26 19.07 -30.50 18.72
C ASP A 26 18.32 -31.08 19.93
N ALA A 27 17.02 -31.28 19.77
CA ALA A 27 16.20 -32.16 20.60
C ALA A 27 15.60 -33.24 19.68
N GLY A 28 15.90 -34.51 20.01
CA GLY A 28 15.21 -35.71 19.52
C GLY A 28 15.74 -36.31 18.22
N VAL A 29 16.63 -37.31 18.29
CA VAL A 29 16.29 -38.76 18.35
C VAL A 29 17.60 -39.56 18.37
N GLY A 30 17.79 -40.30 19.47
CA GLY A 30 18.68 -41.44 19.73
C GLY A 30 19.92 -41.73 18.89
N VAL A 31 21.07 -41.17 19.27
CA VAL A 31 22.36 -41.90 19.29
C VAL A 31 23.15 -41.43 20.52
N VAL A 32 23.26 -42.29 21.54
CA VAL A 32 24.03 -42.00 22.76
C VAL A 32 25.52 -42.02 22.40
N ARG A 33 26.17 -40.85 22.36
CA ARG A 33 27.63 -40.73 22.44
C ARG A 33 28.03 -40.54 23.90
N PRO A 34 29.10 -41.17 24.39
CA PRO A 34 29.53 -41.01 25.78
C PRO A 34 29.90 -39.53 26.03
N ARG A 35 29.20 -38.90 26.97
CA ARG A 35 29.54 -37.58 27.49
C ARG A 35 30.86 -37.70 28.25
N THR A 36 31.94 -37.16 27.70
CA THR A 36 33.17 -36.95 28.46
C THR A 36 32.90 -35.92 29.55
N ALA A 37 32.69 -36.39 30.78
CA ALA A 37 32.59 -35.56 31.95
C ALA A 37 33.95 -34.91 32.21
N ARG A 38 34.17 -33.71 31.66
CA ARG A 38 35.33 -32.89 32.03
C ARG A 38 35.09 -32.36 33.44
N LEU A 39 35.88 -32.83 34.40
CA LEU A 39 35.88 -32.39 35.79
C LEU A 39 36.09 -30.86 35.87
N PHE A 40 35.20 -30.17 36.58
CA PHE A 40 35.16 -28.70 36.71
C PHE A 40 36.44 -28.07 37.29
N GLY A 41 37.32 -28.86 37.92
CA GLY A 41 38.59 -28.40 38.49
C GLY A 41 39.72 -28.11 37.49
N SER A 42 39.58 -28.52 36.22
CA SER A 42 40.62 -28.31 35.19
C SER A 42 40.57 -26.92 34.52
N MET A 43 39.57 -26.09 34.83
CA MET A 43 39.43 -24.76 34.22
C MET A 43 39.95 -23.64 35.12
N LYS A 44 40.91 -22.87 34.61
CA LYS A 44 41.44 -21.68 35.28
C LYS A 44 40.32 -20.66 35.50
N GLN A 45 40.07 -20.29 36.76
CA GLN A 45 39.11 -19.24 37.08
C GLN A 45 39.61 -17.87 36.63
N LEU A 46 38.74 -17.08 36.01
CA LEU A 46 39.05 -15.70 35.64
C LEU A 46 38.95 -14.82 36.90
N LYS A 47 40.04 -14.14 37.24
CA LYS A 47 40.16 -13.20 38.36
C LYS A 47 40.49 -11.79 37.86
N GLY A 48 40.22 -10.77 38.68
CA GLY A 48 40.56 -9.37 38.40
C GLY A 48 39.98 -8.83 37.09
N ALA A 49 40.79 -8.06 36.34
CA ALA A 49 40.41 -7.43 35.08
C ALA A 49 39.84 -8.43 34.06
N ARG A 50 40.39 -9.66 33.99
CA ARG A 50 39.88 -10.70 33.08
C ARG A 50 38.45 -11.15 33.39
N ARG A 51 38.03 -11.13 34.67
CA ARG A 51 36.64 -11.40 35.05
C ARG A 51 35.74 -10.23 34.66
N TYR A 52 36.20 -9.00 34.89
CA TYR A 52 35.47 -7.79 34.56
C TYR A 52 35.26 -7.64 33.05
N ASP A 53 36.30 -7.81 32.23
CA ASP A 53 36.18 -7.70 30.77
C ASP A 53 35.22 -8.69 30.13
N ARG A 54 35.11 -9.89 30.74
CA ARG A 54 34.17 -10.92 30.31
C ARG A 54 32.75 -10.64 30.77
N LYS A 55 32.56 -10.14 32.00
CA LYS A 55 31.24 -9.93 32.61
C LYS A 55 30.72 -8.50 32.50
N ARG A 56 31.48 -7.55 31.97
CA ARG A 56 31.04 -6.15 31.85
C ARG A 56 29.81 -6.09 30.93
N PRO A 57 28.78 -5.32 31.29
CA PRO A 57 27.60 -5.17 30.45
C PRO A 57 27.98 -4.52 29.13
N LYS A 58 27.58 -5.14 28.02
CA LYS A 58 27.80 -4.65 26.66
C LYS A 58 26.46 -4.66 25.92
N LYS A 59 26.21 -3.64 25.10
CA LYS A 59 25.11 -3.67 24.14
C LYS A 59 25.47 -4.70 23.06
N THR A 60 24.84 -5.87 23.09
CA THR A 60 25.14 -6.98 22.15
C THR A 60 24.20 -7.01 20.95
N THR A 61 23.00 -6.46 21.08
CA THR A 61 21.98 -6.45 20.03
C THR A 61 22.13 -5.22 19.13
N PRO A 62 22.20 -5.37 17.78
CA PRO A 62 22.34 -4.24 16.85
C PRO A 62 21.35 -3.09 17.07
N ALA A 63 20.09 -3.40 17.37
CA ALA A 63 19.05 -2.40 17.65
C ALA A 63 19.32 -1.52 18.88
N LYS A 64 20.07 -2.02 19.88
CA LYS A 64 20.47 -1.25 21.07
C LYS A 64 21.78 -0.49 20.87
N ILE A 65 22.62 -0.95 19.93
CA ILE A 65 23.89 -0.31 19.55
C ILE A 65 23.62 0.93 18.70
N TYR A 66 22.65 0.85 17.80
CA TYR A 66 22.21 1.94 16.94
C TYR A 66 20.76 2.33 17.24
N PRO A 67 20.46 2.92 18.41
CA PRO A 67 19.18 3.59 18.57
C PRO A 67 19.18 4.77 17.60
N SER A 68 18.38 4.70 16.54
CA SER A 68 18.12 5.88 15.73
C SER A 68 17.50 6.93 16.66
N PRO A 69 17.96 8.20 16.63
CA PRO A 69 17.29 9.26 17.38
C PRO A 69 15.80 9.24 17.00
N THR A 70 14.94 9.49 17.97
CA THR A 70 13.49 9.57 17.73
C THR A 70 13.27 10.63 16.66
N LEU A 71 12.73 10.22 15.51
CA LEU A 71 12.38 11.14 14.45
C LEU A 71 11.18 11.94 14.95
N TYR A 72 11.43 13.15 15.45
CA TYR A 72 10.37 14.13 15.62
C TYR A 72 9.89 14.53 14.23
N TYR A 73 8.57 14.60 14.05
CA TYR A 73 8.02 15.32 12.90
C TYR A 73 8.56 16.77 13.00
N GLY A 74 8.94 17.36 11.87
CA GLY A 74 9.37 18.76 11.85
C GLY A 74 8.29 19.67 12.47
N ASN A 75 8.65 20.87 12.89
CA ASN A 75 7.65 21.81 13.39
C ASN A 75 6.57 21.96 12.30
N THR A 76 5.30 21.98 12.69
CA THR A 76 4.19 22.05 11.72
C THR A 76 4.30 23.33 10.87
N GLN A 77 4.98 24.35 11.40
CA GLN A 77 5.35 25.59 10.75
C GLN A 77 6.44 25.47 9.67
N ASP A 78 7.25 24.40 9.68
CA ASP A 78 8.30 24.16 8.67
C ASP A 78 7.74 23.53 7.38
N TYR A 79 6.48 23.13 7.35
CA TYR A 79 5.84 22.54 6.18
C TYR A 79 5.30 23.61 5.22
N PHE A 80 5.42 23.34 3.92
CA PHE A 80 4.89 24.18 2.85
C PHE A 80 3.38 24.44 3.05
N GLY A 81 3.00 25.69 3.34
CA GLY A 81 1.61 26.09 3.55
C GLY A 81 1.19 26.25 5.02
N ALA A 82 2.10 26.11 5.99
CA ALA A 82 1.82 26.57 7.33
C ALA A 82 1.56 28.10 7.33
N PRO A 83 0.56 28.60 8.08
CA PRO A 83 0.32 30.03 8.18
C PRO A 83 1.57 30.68 8.78
N ARG A 84 2.16 31.64 8.05
CA ARG A 84 3.33 32.38 8.52
C ARG A 84 2.96 33.15 9.80
N GLU A 85 3.90 33.24 10.74
CA GLU A 85 3.71 33.99 12.00
C GLU A 85 3.47 35.48 11.77
N TYR A 86 3.97 36.02 10.65
CA TYR A 86 3.72 37.37 10.19
C TYR A 86 3.48 37.38 8.67
N TYR A 87 2.46 38.12 8.23
CA TYR A 87 2.26 38.41 6.81
C TYR A 87 3.12 39.62 6.45
N THR A 88 4.31 39.37 5.88
CA THR A 88 5.08 40.47 5.30
C THR A 88 4.34 40.98 4.07
N MET A 89 3.92 42.24 4.11
CA MET A 89 3.33 42.91 2.96
C MET A 89 4.45 43.36 2.03
N PRO A 90 4.28 43.22 0.69
CA PRO A 90 5.22 43.80 -0.25
C PRO A 90 5.15 45.33 -0.16
N CYS A 91 6.17 46.00 -0.70
CA CYS A 91 6.21 47.46 -0.73
C CYS A 91 4.98 48.06 -1.43
N ALA A 92 4.65 49.31 -1.08
CA ALA A 92 3.47 49.99 -1.59
C ALA A 92 3.40 49.98 -3.13
N ASP A 93 4.54 50.18 -3.79
CA ASP A 93 4.61 50.18 -5.25
C ASP A 93 4.32 48.81 -5.85
N ALA A 94 4.85 47.73 -5.27
CA ALA A 94 4.52 46.38 -5.69
C ALA A 94 3.04 46.06 -5.46
N LEU A 95 2.43 46.55 -4.38
CA LEU A 95 0.99 46.42 -4.15
C LEU A 95 0.16 47.10 -5.24
N THR A 96 0.59 48.26 -5.77
CA THR A 96 -0.12 48.91 -6.88
C THR A 96 -0.12 48.04 -8.13
N VAL A 97 1.00 47.36 -8.43
CA VAL A 97 1.12 46.46 -9.58
C VAL A 97 0.29 45.20 -9.39
N VAL A 98 0.29 44.60 -8.20
CA VAL A 98 -0.55 43.42 -7.89
C VAL A 98 -2.04 43.74 -7.95
N ARG A 99 -2.43 45.00 -7.69
CA ARG A 99 -3.82 45.48 -7.80
C ARG A 99 -4.23 45.91 -9.22
N SER A 100 -3.34 45.79 -10.20
CA SER A 100 -3.68 46.05 -11.60
C SER A 100 -4.70 45.04 -12.13
N GLU A 101 -5.50 45.46 -13.12
CA GLU A 101 -6.57 44.63 -13.69
C GLU A 101 -6.06 43.26 -14.20
N PRO A 102 -4.92 43.16 -14.93
CA PRO A 102 -4.42 41.86 -15.39
C PRO A 102 -4.05 40.93 -14.23
N MET A 103 -3.39 41.46 -13.20
CA MET A 103 -3.00 40.68 -12.02
C MET A 103 -4.22 40.23 -11.20
N LEU A 104 -5.24 41.07 -11.05
CA LEU A 104 -6.49 40.70 -10.38
C LEU A 104 -7.25 39.62 -11.15
N ARG A 105 -7.29 39.69 -12.48
CA ARG A 105 -7.88 38.64 -13.33
C ARG A 105 -7.14 37.32 -13.16
N LEU A 106 -5.79 37.32 -13.19
CA LEU A 106 -4.98 36.13 -12.92
C LEU A 106 -5.25 35.54 -11.53
N VAL A 107 -5.25 36.35 -10.48
CA VAL A 107 -5.55 35.91 -9.11
C VAL A 107 -6.97 35.34 -9.01
N GLY A 108 -7.94 35.92 -9.72
CA GLY A 108 -9.30 35.41 -9.81
C GLY A 108 -9.39 34.05 -10.49
N MET A 109 -8.56 33.79 -11.51
CA MET A 109 -8.42 32.46 -12.13
C MET A 109 -7.83 31.46 -11.12
N LEU A 110 -6.69 31.80 -10.50
CA LEU A 110 -6.05 30.93 -9.50
C LEU A 110 -6.97 30.58 -8.32
N LYS A 111 -7.77 31.54 -7.83
CA LYS A 111 -8.76 31.32 -6.76
C LYS A 111 -9.89 30.36 -7.16
N ARG A 112 -10.28 30.36 -8.43
CA ARG A 112 -11.27 29.41 -8.98
C ARG A 112 -10.71 27.99 -9.13
N GLY A 113 -9.39 27.82 -9.02
CA GLY A 113 -8.73 26.51 -9.13
C GLY A 113 -8.40 26.13 -10.57
N THR A 114 -8.11 27.11 -11.43
CA THR A 114 -7.67 26.89 -12.81
C THR A 114 -6.41 26.01 -12.83
N THR A 115 -6.33 25.07 -13.76
CA THR A 115 -5.15 24.23 -13.96
C THR A 115 -4.09 24.93 -14.81
N ALA A 116 -2.85 24.45 -14.76
CA ALA A 116 -1.77 24.98 -15.60
C ALA A 116 -2.07 24.88 -17.11
N GLU A 117 -2.72 23.79 -17.54
CA GLU A 117 -3.11 23.58 -18.95
C GLU A 117 -4.23 24.52 -19.39
N GLU A 118 -5.18 24.82 -18.49
CA GLU A 118 -6.24 25.81 -18.75
C GLU A 118 -5.65 27.22 -18.81
N LEU A 119 -4.72 27.56 -17.89
CA LEU A 119 -4.06 28.85 -17.89
C LEU A 119 -3.21 29.06 -19.16
N ALA A 120 -2.50 28.04 -19.62
CA ALA A 120 -1.74 28.09 -20.88
C ALA A 120 -2.67 28.32 -22.08
N ARG A 121 -3.80 27.62 -22.14
CA ARG A 121 -4.83 27.81 -23.19
C ARG A 121 -5.43 29.23 -23.16
N GLU A 122 -5.63 29.79 -21.98
CA GLU A 122 -6.11 31.17 -21.84
C GLU A 122 -5.08 32.21 -22.30
N PHE A 123 -3.78 31.96 -22.08
CA PHE A 123 -2.72 32.83 -22.62
C PHE A 123 -2.63 32.76 -24.15
N GLU A 124 -2.88 31.59 -24.74
CA GLU A 124 -2.97 31.43 -26.20
C GLU A 124 -4.22 32.11 -26.77
N ALA A 125 -5.35 32.03 -26.06
CA ALA A 125 -6.63 32.60 -26.49
C ALA A 125 -6.68 34.14 -26.37
N ASP A 126 -6.04 34.71 -25.35
CA ASP A 126 -5.98 36.17 -25.12
C ASP A 126 -4.51 36.64 -24.96
N PRO A 127 -3.79 36.86 -26.08
CA PRO A 127 -2.40 37.33 -26.06
C PRO A 127 -2.24 38.73 -25.45
N SER A 128 -3.29 39.54 -25.50
CA SER A 128 -3.29 40.90 -24.95
C SER A 128 -3.22 40.85 -23.42
N PHE A 129 -3.98 39.95 -22.80
CA PHE A 129 -3.92 39.67 -21.38
C PHE A 129 -2.56 39.11 -20.97
N HIS A 130 -2.00 38.16 -21.72
CA HIS A 130 -0.68 37.60 -21.43
C HIS A 130 0.44 38.65 -21.49
N THR A 131 0.38 39.54 -22.48
CA THR A 131 1.32 40.66 -22.62
C THR A 131 1.15 41.68 -21.48
N GLY A 132 -0.09 41.99 -21.09
CA GLY A 132 -0.39 42.81 -19.92
C GLY A 132 0.21 42.24 -18.62
N LEU A 133 0.14 40.92 -18.44
CA LEU A 133 0.76 40.21 -17.32
C LEU A 133 2.29 40.28 -17.35
N ARG A 134 2.92 40.07 -18.52
CA ARG A 134 4.38 40.21 -18.68
C ARG A 134 4.87 41.62 -18.37
N ASN A 135 4.13 42.65 -18.78
CA ASN A 135 4.45 44.04 -18.44
C ASN A 135 4.35 44.29 -16.93
N CYS A 136 3.36 43.70 -16.26
CA CYS A 136 3.26 43.78 -14.80
C CYS A 136 4.41 43.04 -14.10
N LEU A 137 4.83 41.87 -14.62
CA LEU A 137 5.99 41.13 -14.10
C LEU A 137 7.28 41.94 -14.26
N GLN A 138 7.48 42.59 -15.40
CA GLN A 138 8.65 43.44 -15.61
C GLN A 138 8.68 44.62 -14.64
N ARG A 139 7.53 45.28 -14.42
CA ARG A 139 7.43 46.34 -13.39
C ARG A 139 7.76 45.85 -11.99
N LEU A 140 7.37 44.61 -11.64
CA LEU A 140 7.73 44.02 -10.35
C LEU A 140 9.24 43.75 -10.25
N ARG A 141 9.91 43.32 -11.34
CA ARG A 141 11.38 43.17 -11.40
C ARG A 141 12.07 44.52 -11.18
N ASP A 142 11.59 45.58 -11.82
CA ASP A 142 12.17 46.91 -11.68
C ASP A 142 12.04 47.45 -10.23
N ILE A 143 10.89 47.21 -9.58
CA ILE A 143 10.65 47.58 -8.18
C ILE A 143 11.54 46.76 -7.23
N GLU A 144 11.69 45.46 -7.49
CA GLU A 144 12.57 44.58 -6.72
C GLU A 144 14.02 45.05 -6.76
N ALA A 145 14.54 45.36 -7.95
CA ALA A 145 15.89 45.88 -8.13
C ALA A 145 16.10 47.24 -7.46
N ALA A 146 15.10 48.12 -7.50
CA ALA A 146 15.20 49.47 -6.92
C ALA A 146 15.09 49.48 -5.39
N GLN A 147 14.19 48.67 -4.81
CA GLN A 147 13.84 48.73 -3.39
C GLN A 147 14.43 47.59 -2.55
N GLN A 148 15.03 46.58 -3.20
CA GLN A 148 15.64 45.42 -2.55
C GLN A 148 14.69 44.74 -1.54
N CYS A 149 13.41 44.66 -1.89
CA CYS A 149 12.38 44.09 -1.02
C CYS A 149 12.26 42.57 -1.22
N ASP A 150 12.61 41.80 -0.19
CA ASP A 150 12.56 40.32 -0.22
C ASP A 150 11.17 39.77 -0.59
N VAL A 151 10.10 40.42 -0.11
CA VAL A 151 8.72 39.99 -0.41
C VAL A 151 8.37 40.21 -1.87
N THR A 152 8.80 41.34 -2.45
CA THR A 152 8.60 41.62 -3.88
C THR A 152 9.40 40.64 -4.73
N ARG A 153 10.60 40.26 -4.29
CA ARG A 153 11.40 39.21 -4.93
C ARG A 153 10.71 37.86 -4.94
N ASP A 154 10.12 37.44 -3.82
CA ASP A 154 9.32 36.21 -3.74
C ASP A 154 8.12 36.25 -4.70
N LEU A 155 7.45 37.41 -4.83
CA LEU A 155 6.35 37.60 -5.78
C LEU A 155 6.80 37.53 -7.23
N VAL A 156 7.95 38.11 -7.57
CA VAL A 156 8.54 38.01 -8.92
C VAL A 156 8.78 36.54 -9.26
N ILE A 157 9.44 35.79 -8.37
CA ILE A 157 9.72 34.35 -8.57
C ILE A 157 8.42 33.55 -8.74
N TYR A 158 7.39 33.86 -7.95
CA TYR A 158 6.09 33.20 -8.06
C TYR A 158 5.42 33.50 -9.41
N PHE A 159 5.28 34.78 -9.77
CA PHE A 159 4.57 35.19 -10.98
C PHE A 159 5.33 34.85 -12.26
N GLU A 160 6.66 34.88 -12.25
CA GLU A 160 7.48 34.41 -13.36
C GLU A 160 7.15 32.96 -13.72
N ARG A 161 7.11 32.07 -12.71
CA ARG A 161 6.77 30.66 -12.91
C ARG A 161 5.34 30.44 -13.39
N VAL A 162 4.41 31.29 -12.98
CA VAL A 162 3.00 31.21 -13.38
C VAL A 162 2.75 31.81 -14.76
N ILE A 163 3.40 32.90 -15.12
CA ILE A 163 3.15 33.69 -16.34
C ILE A 163 4.00 33.21 -17.52
N GLU A 164 5.29 32.91 -17.29
CA GLU A 164 6.22 32.53 -18.36
C GLU A 164 6.16 31.03 -18.65
N HIS A 165 6.09 30.19 -17.61
CA HIS A 165 6.19 28.73 -17.73
C HIS A 165 5.14 27.93 -16.92
N PRO A 166 3.82 28.18 -17.09
CA PRO A 166 2.79 27.52 -16.29
C PRO A 166 2.81 25.99 -16.39
N GLY A 167 3.12 25.44 -17.57
CA GLY A 167 3.17 23.98 -17.82
C GLY A 167 4.35 23.25 -17.17
N GLU A 168 5.49 23.93 -16.99
CA GLU A 168 6.68 23.38 -16.31
C GLU A 168 6.52 23.46 -14.78
N HIS A 169 5.70 24.41 -14.31
CA HIS A 169 5.50 24.74 -12.91
C HIS A 169 4.05 24.59 -12.43
N PRO A 170 3.37 23.46 -12.72
CA PRO A 170 1.94 23.31 -12.46
C PRO A 170 1.55 23.31 -10.98
N HIS A 171 2.51 23.11 -10.08
CA HIS A 171 2.31 23.16 -8.63
C HIS A 171 2.09 24.57 -8.08
N PHE A 172 2.46 25.62 -8.84
CA PHE A 172 2.18 27.01 -8.47
C PHE A 172 0.78 27.47 -8.88
N VAL A 173 0.14 26.74 -9.80
CA VAL A 173 -1.16 27.08 -10.42
C VAL A 173 -2.26 26.17 -9.89
N ASP A 174 -2.12 24.85 -10.02
CA ASP A 174 -3.14 23.88 -9.63
C ASP A 174 -3.05 23.57 -8.13
N ARG A 175 -4.03 24.04 -7.37
CA ARG A 175 -4.17 23.80 -5.92
C ARG A 175 -4.21 22.30 -5.57
N ALA A 176 -4.75 21.48 -6.46
CA ALA A 176 -4.84 20.04 -6.28
C ALA A 176 -3.63 19.29 -6.85
N TYR A 177 -2.67 19.97 -7.47
CA TYR A 177 -1.52 19.32 -8.13
C TYR A 177 -0.75 18.39 -7.21
N THR A 178 -0.39 18.86 -6.02
CA THR A 178 0.38 18.08 -5.05
C THR A 178 -0.40 16.82 -4.63
N LEU A 179 -1.71 16.93 -4.43
CA LEU A 179 -2.56 15.79 -4.13
C LEU A 179 -2.66 14.81 -5.30
N LYS A 180 -2.85 15.31 -6.54
CA LYS A 180 -2.86 14.49 -7.75
C LYS A 180 -1.53 13.76 -7.93
N ARG A 181 -0.40 14.45 -7.78
CA ARG A 181 0.94 13.85 -7.83
C ARG A 181 1.17 12.79 -6.76
N LEU A 182 0.73 13.07 -5.54
CA LEU A 182 0.81 12.11 -4.45
C LEU A 182 -0.03 10.86 -4.77
N GLN A 183 -1.25 11.05 -5.26
CA GLN A 183 -2.13 9.95 -5.68
C GLN A 183 -1.51 9.13 -6.83
N GLU A 184 -0.93 9.76 -7.84
CA GLU A 184 -0.21 9.09 -8.93
C GLU A 184 0.98 8.27 -8.41
N PHE A 185 1.79 8.86 -7.53
CA PHE A 185 2.93 8.19 -6.93
C PHE A 185 2.49 6.95 -6.15
N TRP A 186 1.45 7.08 -5.31
CA TRP A 186 0.88 5.94 -4.59
C TRP A 186 0.33 4.88 -5.53
N ARG A 187 -0.42 5.28 -6.58
CA ARG A 187 -0.96 4.36 -7.58
C ARG A 187 0.15 3.56 -8.27
N ARG A 188 1.24 4.22 -8.70
CA ARG A 188 2.41 3.57 -9.33
C ARG A 188 3.11 2.61 -8.37
N ARG A 189 3.36 3.05 -7.14
CA ARG A 189 3.99 2.23 -6.09
C ARG A 189 3.16 1.00 -5.78
N GLU A 190 1.84 1.18 -5.68
CA GLU A 190 0.91 0.11 -5.38
C GLU A 190 0.79 -0.89 -6.53
N PHE A 191 0.74 -0.40 -7.77
CA PHE A 191 0.79 -1.25 -8.96
C PHE A 191 2.07 -2.09 -9.02
N ALA A 192 3.24 -1.49 -8.74
CA ALA A 192 4.51 -2.21 -8.73
C ALA A 192 4.52 -3.33 -7.67
N ARG A 193 4.01 -3.05 -6.47
CA ARG A 193 3.88 -4.03 -5.38
C ARG A 193 2.89 -5.14 -5.73
N TYR A 194 1.72 -4.79 -6.24
CA TYR A 194 0.72 -5.74 -6.73
C TYR A 194 1.32 -6.68 -7.78
N ARG A 195 2.00 -6.13 -8.80
CA ARG A 195 2.64 -6.93 -9.85
C ARG A 195 3.70 -7.88 -9.29
N GLY A 196 4.49 -7.43 -8.30
CA GLY A 196 5.45 -8.26 -7.60
C GLY A 196 4.80 -9.43 -6.87
N LEU A 197 3.75 -9.15 -6.09
CA LEU A 197 2.96 -10.14 -5.37
C LEU A 197 2.29 -11.13 -6.32
N PHE A 198 1.62 -10.63 -7.35
CA PHE A 198 0.95 -11.42 -8.37
C PHE A 198 1.90 -12.40 -9.06
N LYS A 199 3.13 -11.98 -9.38
CA LYS A 199 4.18 -12.88 -9.90
C LYS A 199 4.53 -14.00 -8.92
N GLN A 200 4.65 -13.69 -7.63
CA GLN A 200 4.98 -14.67 -6.59
C GLN A 200 3.85 -15.70 -6.40
N VAL A 201 2.60 -15.22 -6.29
CA VAL A 201 1.42 -16.08 -6.14
C VAL A 201 1.24 -16.96 -7.37
N PHE A 202 1.37 -16.40 -8.58
CA PHE A 202 1.30 -17.18 -9.81
C PHE A 202 2.41 -18.24 -9.93
N TRP A 203 3.63 -17.92 -9.47
CA TRP A 203 4.71 -18.91 -9.45
C TRP A 203 4.39 -20.07 -8.51
N ARG A 204 3.90 -19.77 -7.31
CA ARG A 204 3.42 -20.76 -6.34
C ARG A 204 2.26 -21.60 -6.86
N MET A 205 1.31 -20.98 -7.56
CA MET A 205 0.19 -21.65 -8.21
C MET A 205 0.68 -22.73 -9.18
N ARG A 206 1.67 -22.42 -10.03
CA ARG A 206 2.26 -23.38 -10.97
C ARG A 206 3.00 -24.52 -10.26
N GLU A 207 3.69 -24.24 -9.15
CA GLU A 207 4.33 -25.30 -8.36
C GLU A 207 3.30 -26.25 -7.73
N ILE A 208 2.17 -25.73 -7.24
CA ILE A 208 1.10 -26.54 -6.67
C ILE A 208 0.41 -27.35 -7.76
N ALA A 209 0.07 -26.73 -8.90
CA ALA A 209 -0.51 -27.42 -10.06
C ALA A 209 0.37 -28.59 -10.50
N ALA A 210 1.69 -28.38 -10.61
CA ALA A 210 2.63 -29.44 -10.99
C ALA A 210 2.71 -30.59 -9.96
N LYS A 211 2.57 -30.30 -8.67
CA LYS A 211 2.52 -31.33 -7.61
C LYS A 211 1.22 -32.11 -7.64
N LEU A 212 0.09 -31.43 -7.86
CA LEU A 212 -1.23 -32.06 -7.92
C LEU A 212 -1.42 -32.91 -9.17
N ALA A 213 -0.80 -32.52 -10.29
CA ALA A 213 -0.73 -33.35 -11.49
C ALA A 213 -0.08 -34.71 -11.22
N TYR A 214 0.94 -34.78 -10.34
CA TYR A 214 1.52 -36.05 -9.91
C TYR A 214 0.57 -36.90 -9.05
N ALA A 215 -0.37 -36.25 -8.35
CA ALA A 215 -1.39 -36.91 -7.55
C ALA A 215 -2.68 -37.22 -8.34
N GLY A 216 -2.70 -37.01 -9.66
CA GLY A 216 -3.82 -37.35 -10.55
C GLY A 216 -4.85 -36.24 -10.77
N VAL A 217 -4.65 -35.03 -10.25
CA VAL A 217 -5.54 -33.88 -10.52
C VAL A 217 -5.15 -33.23 -11.84
N THR A 218 -6.10 -33.07 -12.77
CA THR A 218 -5.79 -32.46 -14.07
C THR A 218 -5.62 -30.94 -13.95
N LEU A 219 -4.99 -30.32 -14.97
CA LEU A 219 -4.86 -28.87 -15.02
C LEU A 219 -6.21 -28.16 -15.22
N GLU A 220 -7.18 -28.83 -15.85
CA GLU A 220 -8.57 -28.35 -15.97
C GLU A 220 -9.25 -28.36 -14.60
N ASP A 221 -9.12 -29.44 -13.82
CA ASP A 221 -9.69 -29.49 -12.46
C ASP A 221 -9.08 -28.41 -11.57
N PHE A 222 -7.77 -28.19 -11.68
CA PHE A 222 -7.06 -27.15 -10.92
C PHE A 222 -7.42 -25.71 -11.36
N ARG A 223 -8.30 -25.53 -12.35
CA ARG A 223 -8.82 -24.21 -12.74
C ARG A 223 -9.77 -23.63 -11.69
N ASP A 224 -10.41 -24.47 -10.85
CA ASP A 224 -11.34 -24.01 -9.81
C ASP A 224 -10.62 -23.22 -8.70
N PRO A 225 -10.99 -21.94 -8.46
CA PRO A 225 -10.45 -21.13 -7.36
C PRO A 225 -10.59 -21.77 -5.97
N LYS A 226 -11.59 -22.63 -5.74
CA LYS A 226 -11.74 -23.35 -4.46
C LYS A 226 -10.52 -24.22 -4.16
N LEU A 227 -9.94 -24.86 -5.18
CA LEU A 227 -8.73 -25.66 -5.02
C LEU A 227 -7.50 -24.78 -4.71
N TRP A 228 -7.47 -23.55 -5.22
CA TRP A 228 -6.38 -22.62 -4.92
C TRP A 228 -6.34 -22.25 -3.45
N TRP A 229 -7.51 -22.03 -2.85
CA TRP A 229 -7.64 -21.82 -1.41
C TRP A 229 -7.30 -23.06 -0.61
N ARG A 230 -7.85 -24.23 -0.98
CA ARG A 230 -7.63 -25.51 -0.29
C ARG A 230 -6.15 -25.90 -0.25
N TYR A 231 -5.44 -25.78 -1.37
CA TYR A 231 -4.02 -26.14 -1.47
C TYR A 231 -3.08 -24.97 -1.15
N GLY A 232 -3.62 -23.82 -0.73
CA GLY A 232 -2.85 -22.72 -0.18
C GLY A 232 -2.00 -21.98 -1.20
N VAL A 233 -2.52 -21.72 -2.41
CA VAL A 233 -1.96 -20.77 -3.38
C VAL A 233 -1.83 -19.38 -2.74
N PHE A 234 -2.84 -18.99 -1.96
CA PHE A 234 -2.91 -17.70 -1.26
C PHE A 234 -2.37 -17.71 0.18
N LYS A 235 -1.68 -18.78 0.64
CA LYS A 235 -1.23 -18.93 2.04
C LYS A 235 -0.40 -17.75 2.57
N GLY A 236 0.28 -17.01 1.69
CA GLY A 236 1.10 -15.84 2.06
C GLY A 236 0.32 -14.52 2.14
N LEU A 237 -0.99 -14.53 1.91
CA LEU A 237 -1.84 -13.34 1.91
C LEU A 237 -2.68 -13.26 3.19
N PRO A 238 -2.92 -12.05 3.71
CA PRO A 238 -3.93 -11.85 4.74
C PRO A 238 -5.32 -12.16 4.20
N ARG A 239 -6.19 -12.70 5.05
CA ARG A 239 -7.62 -12.81 4.74
C ARG A 239 -8.28 -11.47 5.05
N SER A 240 -8.91 -10.88 4.05
CA SER A 240 -9.70 -9.65 4.21
C SER A 240 -11.17 -10.03 4.18
N THR A 241 -11.93 -9.66 5.21
CA THR A 241 -13.39 -9.74 5.22
C THR A 241 -14.03 -8.39 4.89
N MET A 242 -13.24 -7.35 4.59
CA MET A 242 -13.76 -5.98 4.41
C MET A 242 -14.82 -5.90 3.30
N VAL A 243 -14.55 -6.52 2.16
CA VAL A 243 -15.48 -6.51 1.02
C VAL A 243 -16.73 -7.32 1.33
N ASP A 244 -16.56 -8.50 1.93
CA ASP A 244 -17.68 -9.36 2.34
C ASP A 244 -18.57 -8.63 3.36
N ASN A 245 -17.97 -7.98 4.35
CA ASN A 245 -18.66 -7.18 5.35
C ASN A 245 -19.38 -5.98 4.70
N TYR A 246 -18.74 -5.30 3.76
CA TYR A 246 -19.38 -4.20 3.02
C TYR A 246 -20.61 -4.69 2.26
N LEU A 247 -20.48 -5.75 1.46
CA LEU A 247 -21.59 -6.31 0.69
C LEU A 247 -22.71 -6.82 1.60
N THR A 248 -22.37 -7.38 2.75
CA THR A 248 -23.34 -7.85 3.74
C THR A 248 -24.10 -6.68 4.37
N LYS A 249 -23.40 -5.62 4.80
CA LYS A 249 -24.03 -4.41 5.37
C LYS A 249 -25.01 -3.76 4.40
N HIS A 250 -24.60 -3.68 3.14
CA HIS A 250 -25.35 -3.02 2.09
C HIS A 250 -26.27 -3.97 1.31
N HIS A 251 -26.52 -5.17 1.82
CA HIS A 251 -27.27 -6.20 1.11
C HIS A 251 -28.62 -5.70 0.62
N ILE A 252 -29.41 -5.07 1.51
CA ILE A 252 -30.74 -4.52 1.18
C ILE A 252 -30.66 -3.49 0.06
N ALA A 253 -29.71 -2.55 0.13
CA ALA A 253 -29.53 -1.51 -0.87
C ALA A 253 -29.03 -2.05 -2.22
N LEU A 254 -28.38 -3.21 -2.22
CA LEU A 254 -27.90 -3.89 -3.44
C LEU A 254 -28.98 -4.79 -4.07
N THR A 255 -29.87 -5.37 -3.28
CA THR A 255 -30.94 -6.27 -3.76
C THR A 255 -32.25 -5.57 -4.08
N SER A 256 -32.45 -4.35 -3.58
CA SER A 256 -33.70 -3.59 -3.75
C SER A 256 -33.43 -2.16 -4.24
N ASP A 257 -34.45 -1.50 -4.78
CA ASP A 257 -34.34 -0.08 -5.13
C ASP A 257 -34.30 0.77 -3.85
N ILE A 258 -33.09 1.15 -3.45
CA ILE A 258 -32.87 1.96 -2.25
C ILE A 258 -33.54 3.32 -2.30
N ARG A 259 -33.88 3.87 -3.49
CA ARG A 259 -34.66 5.12 -3.58
C ARG A 259 -36.10 4.93 -3.14
N GLY A 260 -36.66 3.74 -3.35
CA GLY A 260 -38.00 3.36 -2.93
C GLY A 260 -38.07 2.74 -1.53
N PHE A 261 -36.97 2.77 -0.76
CA PHE A 261 -36.92 2.10 0.55
C PHE A 261 -37.95 2.66 1.55
N TYR A 262 -38.18 3.97 1.52
CA TYR A 262 -39.37 4.59 2.10
C TYR A 262 -40.27 5.13 0.98
N PHE A 263 -41.57 5.13 1.24
CA PHE A 263 -42.57 5.62 0.30
C PHE A 263 -43.79 6.20 1.03
N PHE A 264 -44.56 7.04 0.34
CA PHE A 264 -45.87 7.47 0.82
C PHE A 264 -46.94 6.45 0.40
N ASP A 265 -47.78 6.07 1.35
CA ASP A 265 -48.97 5.25 1.12
C ASP A 265 -50.15 6.11 0.60
N ALA A 266 -51.27 5.48 0.25
CA ALA A 266 -52.50 6.15 -0.18
C ALA A 266 -52.97 7.21 0.85
N ASP A 267 -52.81 6.91 2.15
CA ASP A 267 -53.16 7.80 3.27
C ASP A 267 -52.11 8.88 3.57
N SER A 268 -51.10 9.06 2.69
CA SER A 268 -49.99 9.99 2.89
C SER A 268 -49.14 9.74 4.14
N GLN A 269 -49.21 8.52 4.70
CA GLN A 269 -48.28 8.04 5.73
C GLN A 269 -46.99 7.52 5.10
N VAL A 270 -45.86 7.73 5.78
CA VAL A 270 -44.55 7.22 5.34
C VAL A 270 -44.41 5.78 5.83
N ARG A 271 -44.20 4.84 4.90
CA ARG A 271 -43.95 3.43 5.17
C ARG A 271 -42.58 3.01 4.65
N CYS A 272 -42.05 1.93 5.22
CA CYS A 272 -40.82 1.27 4.81
C CYS A 272 -41.14 -0.01 4.03
N VAL A 273 -40.29 -0.39 3.07
CA VAL A 273 -40.42 -1.65 2.30
C VAL A 273 -40.34 -2.88 3.20
N LEU A 274 -39.73 -2.77 4.37
CA LEU A 274 -39.61 -3.86 5.35
C LEU A 274 -40.79 -3.91 6.34
N ASP A 275 -41.75 -2.97 6.27
CA ASP A 275 -42.91 -3.00 7.16
C ASP A 275 -43.82 -4.21 6.84
N PRO A 276 -44.47 -4.82 7.84
CA PRO A 276 -45.42 -5.90 7.61
C PRO A 276 -46.54 -5.45 6.66
N GLY A 277 -46.74 -6.20 5.56
CA GLY A 277 -47.78 -5.90 4.56
C GLY A 277 -47.43 -4.79 3.57
N ALA A 278 -46.19 -4.26 3.54
CA ALA A 278 -45.74 -3.21 2.62
C ALA A 278 -45.90 -3.53 1.12
N GLU A 279 -46.16 -4.78 0.75
CA GLU A 279 -46.44 -5.22 -0.62
C GLU A 279 -47.85 -4.85 -1.09
N HIS A 280 -48.80 -4.72 -0.17
CA HIS A 280 -50.20 -4.42 -0.47
C HIS A 280 -50.51 -2.92 -0.55
N HIS A 281 -49.53 -2.08 -0.23
CA HIS A 281 -49.68 -0.62 -0.19
C HIS A 281 -49.32 0.03 -1.53
N THR A 282 -50.04 1.11 -1.87
CA THR A 282 -49.76 1.87 -3.10
C THR A 282 -48.53 2.74 -2.87
N ARG A 283 -47.44 2.45 -3.59
CA ARG A 283 -46.15 3.14 -3.39
C ARG A 283 -46.10 4.45 -4.17
N ARG A 284 -46.13 5.58 -3.48
CA ARG A 284 -45.80 6.89 -4.06
C ARG A 284 -44.35 7.25 -3.73
N PRO A 285 -43.50 7.56 -4.73
CA PRO A 285 -42.07 7.79 -4.52
C PRO A 285 -41.82 9.09 -3.76
N ILE A 286 -40.76 9.09 -2.95
CA ILE A 286 -40.30 10.28 -2.22
C ILE A 286 -39.37 11.09 -3.14
N ALA A 287 -39.77 12.31 -3.48
CA ALA A 287 -38.96 13.20 -4.31
C ALA A 287 -37.89 13.96 -3.49
N LYS A 288 -38.22 14.31 -2.24
CA LYS A 288 -37.36 15.05 -1.32
C LYS A 288 -37.60 14.56 0.12
N LEU A 289 -36.55 14.62 0.94
CA LEU A 289 -36.64 14.33 2.37
C LEU A 289 -37.37 15.48 3.07
N ASP A 290 -38.64 15.28 3.39
CA ASP A 290 -39.42 16.19 4.24
C ASP A 290 -39.35 15.76 5.72
N ASN A 291 -39.93 16.56 6.61
CA ASN A 291 -39.90 16.27 8.04
C ASN A 291 -40.60 14.95 8.38
N ARG A 292 -41.66 14.56 7.66
CA ARG A 292 -42.39 13.30 7.94
C ARG A 292 -41.51 12.08 7.67
N VAL A 293 -40.76 12.12 6.57
CA VAL A 293 -39.82 11.06 6.21
C VAL A 293 -38.65 11.03 7.19
N ILE A 294 -38.11 12.19 7.57
CA ILE A 294 -37.03 12.30 8.56
C ILE A 294 -37.49 11.76 9.93
N ASP A 295 -38.69 12.12 10.38
CA ASP A 295 -39.25 11.66 11.65
C ASP A 295 -39.46 10.14 11.65
N ARG A 296 -39.96 9.57 10.54
CA ARG A 296 -40.09 8.11 10.40
C ARG A 296 -38.72 7.42 10.44
N MET A 297 -37.74 7.92 9.70
CA MET A 297 -36.38 7.36 9.71
C MET A 297 -35.74 7.43 11.11
N ALA A 298 -35.94 8.55 11.82
CA ALA A 298 -35.43 8.73 13.17
C ALA A 298 -36.08 7.74 14.15
N ALA A 299 -37.38 7.47 14.02
CA ALA A 299 -38.08 6.47 14.82
C ALA A 299 -37.52 5.06 14.57
N ASP A 300 -37.36 4.67 13.30
CA ASP A 300 -36.79 3.35 12.93
C ASP A 300 -35.35 3.20 13.46
N LEU A 301 -34.51 4.23 13.34
CA LEU A 301 -33.13 4.17 13.85
C LEU A 301 -33.06 4.17 15.39
N ARG A 302 -34.05 4.75 16.08
CA ARG A 302 -34.20 4.66 17.53
C ARG A 302 -34.58 3.25 17.97
N GLU A 303 -35.52 2.61 17.28
CA GLU A 303 -35.91 1.22 17.50
C GLU A 303 -34.71 0.28 17.37
N LEU A 304 -33.83 0.55 16.40
CA LEU A 304 -32.59 -0.19 16.17
C LEU A 304 -31.45 0.15 17.14
N GLY A 305 -31.67 1.03 18.12
CA GLY A 305 -30.68 1.40 19.13
C GLY A 305 -29.51 2.27 18.63
N VAL A 306 -29.60 2.86 17.43
CA VAL A 306 -28.54 3.72 16.84
C VAL A 306 -28.54 5.11 17.48
N PHE A 307 -29.73 5.64 17.79
CA PHE A 307 -29.91 6.92 18.46
C PHE A 307 -30.77 6.76 19.72
N PRO A 308 -30.16 6.57 20.90
CA PRO A 308 -30.91 6.40 22.14
C PRO A 308 -31.48 7.72 22.69
N THR A 309 -31.08 8.89 22.14
CA THR A 309 -31.53 10.22 22.59
C THR A 309 -32.35 10.93 21.51
N ASP A 310 -33.25 11.83 21.92
CA ASP A 310 -34.14 12.62 21.05
C ASP A 310 -33.45 13.70 20.20
N GLN A 311 -32.13 13.65 20.05
CA GLN A 311 -31.33 14.61 19.28
C GLN A 311 -31.23 14.24 17.79
N TRP A 312 -32.34 13.79 17.20
CA TRP A 312 -32.42 13.39 15.79
C TRP A 312 -32.10 14.53 14.81
N GLN A 313 -32.24 15.79 15.25
CA GLN A 313 -31.91 16.99 14.49
C GLN A 313 -30.43 17.05 14.05
N THR A 314 -29.55 16.27 14.68
CA THR A 314 -28.13 16.16 14.29
C THR A 314 -27.82 14.95 13.41
N MET A 315 -28.82 14.11 13.08
CA MET A 315 -28.82 12.88 12.28
C MET A 315 -27.44 12.45 11.75
N ASN A 316 -26.55 12.08 12.66
CA ASN A 316 -25.19 11.76 12.29
C ASN A 316 -25.14 10.29 11.84
N MET A 317 -25.32 10.07 10.54
CA MET A 317 -25.30 8.74 9.92
C MET A 317 -23.99 7.98 10.13
N SER A 318 -22.91 8.63 10.60
CA SER A 318 -21.69 7.92 11.00
C SER A 318 -21.92 7.00 12.19
N ARG A 319 -22.94 7.24 13.03
CA ARG A 319 -23.28 6.34 14.15
C ARG A 319 -23.82 5.00 13.71
N VAL A 320 -24.36 4.88 12.49
CA VAL A 320 -24.72 3.58 11.91
C VAL A 320 -23.49 2.69 11.79
N ASP A 321 -22.29 3.27 11.65
CA ASP A 321 -21.04 2.50 11.65
C ASP A 321 -20.69 1.93 13.04
N GLU A 322 -21.35 2.32 14.12
CA GLU A 322 -21.15 1.73 15.46
C GLU A 322 -21.78 0.32 15.58
N LEU A 323 -22.74 -0.03 14.70
CA LEU A 323 -23.31 -1.38 14.57
C LEU A 323 -22.35 -2.41 13.94
N GLN A 324 -21.06 -2.08 13.86
CA GLN A 324 -20.01 -2.87 13.22
C GLN A 324 -19.83 -4.30 13.75
N ARG A 325 -20.28 -4.61 14.98
CA ARG A 325 -20.00 -5.90 15.63
C ARG A 325 -20.76 -7.07 14.99
N GLU A 326 -21.94 -6.84 14.42
CA GLU A 326 -22.79 -7.88 13.81
C GLU A 326 -23.38 -7.43 12.47
N CYS A 327 -22.51 -7.30 11.46
CA CYS A 327 -22.87 -6.80 10.12
C CYS A 327 -23.92 -7.64 9.38
N SER A 328 -24.07 -8.91 9.76
CA SER A 328 -25.04 -9.85 9.18
C SER A 328 -26.42 -9.82 9.86
N SER A 329 -26.57 -9.07 10.97
CA SER A 329 -27.86 -8.98 11.64
C SER A 329 -28.88 -8.23 10.76
N PRO A 330 -30.16 -8.65 10.74
CA PRO A 330 -31.22 -7.93 10.03
C PRO A 330 -31.30 -6.46 10.45
N ASP A 331 -31.10 -6.18 11.74
CA ASP A 331 -31.14 -4.83 12.30
C ASP A 331 -30.00 -3.95 11.77
N ALA A 332 -28.77 -4.48 11.70
CA ALA A 332 -27.66 -3.75 11.09
C ALA A 332 -27.91 -3.46 9.61
N GLN A 333 -28.39 -4.45 8.85
CA GLN A 333 -28.71 -4.25 7.43
C GLN A 333 -29.83 -3.23 7.23
N ARG A 334 -30.86 -3.24 8.09
CA ARG A 334 -31.93 -2.23 8.10
C ARG A 334 -31.37 -0.84 8.39
N ALA A 335 -30.51 -0.68 9.40
CA ALA A 335 -29.87 0.59 9.71
C ALA A 335 -29.01 1.14 8.54
N TYR A 336 -28.25 0.26 7.87
CA TYR A 336 -27.49 0.63 6.68
C TYR A 336 -28.39 1.01 5.50
N ALA A 337 -29.51 0.32 5.29
CA ALA A 337 -30.48 0.68 4.26
C ALA A 337 -31.10 2.07 4.50
N ILE A 338 -31.44 2.41 5.75
CA ILE A 338 -31.95 3.74 6.12
C ILE A 338 -30.90 4.82 5.80
N ARG A 339 -29.63 4.57 6.15
CA ARG A 339 -28.52 5.46 5.81
C ARG A 339 -28.36 5.61 4.30
N ASP A 340 -28.40 4.53 3.53
CA ASP A 340 -28.19 4.58 2.09
C ASP A 340 -29.36 5.30 1.38
N PHE A 341 -30.60 5.11 1.85
CA PHE A 341 -31.76 5.89 1.42
C PHE A 341 -31.55 7.38 1.67
N TYR A 342 -31.11 7.75 2.88
CA TYR A 342 -30.80 9.14 3.23
C TYR A 342 -29.75 9.75 2.29
N LEU A 343 -28.62 9.06 2.10
CA LEU A 343 -27.50 9.52 1.29
C LEU A 343 -27.88 9.67 -0.19
N THR A 344 -28.73 8.77 -0.70
CA THR A 344 -29.20 8.81 -2.09
C THR A 344 -30.04 10.05 -2.39
N HIS A 345 -30.83 10.53 -1.41
CA HIS A 345 -31.64 11.75 -1.55
C HIS A 345 -30.84 13.02 -1.25
N ARG A 346 -29.89 12.95 -0.31
CA ARG A 346 -29.06 14.11 0.08
C ARG A 346 -27.99 14.42 -0.96
N TYR A 347 -27.45 13.39 -1.62
CA TYR A 347 -26.33 13.51 -2.57
C TYR A 347 -26.69 12.81 -3.89
N PRO A 348 -27.02 13.56 -4.96
CA PRO A 348 -27.47 12.98 -6.24
C PRO A 348 -26.47 12.00 -6.90
N GLY A 349 -25.18 12.13 -6.60
CA GLY A 349 -24.12 11.25 -7.10
C GLY A 349 -23.86 10.01 -6.25
N TYR A 350 -24.52 9.85 -5.11
CA TYR A 350 -24.31 8.71 -4.23
C TYR A 350 -24.87 7.41 -4.84
N ARG A 351 -24.07 6.35 -4.82
CA ARG A 351 -24.45 5.00 -5.23
C ARG A 351 -23.72 3.98 -4.37
N VAL A 352 -24.43 2.94 -3.97
CA VAL A 352 -23.85 1.78 -3.29
C VAL A 352 -23.09 0.93 -4.32
N ALA A 353 -21.82 0.62 -4.05
CA ALA A 353 -20.98 -0.10 -5.00
C ALA A 353 -21.07 -1.62 -4.77
N GLY A 354 -21.74 -2.34 -5.66
CA GLY A 354 -21.83 -3.81 -5.60
C GLY A 354 -20.62 -4.55 -6.17
N ASP A 355 -19.73 -3.87 -6.90
CA ASP A 355 -18.56 -4.51 -7.51
C ASP A 355 -17.45 -4.76 -6.49
N ALA A 356 -17.24 -6.02 -6.15
CA ALA A 356 -16.18 -6.46 -5.25
C ALA A 356 -14.77 -6.04 -5.71
N TYR A 357 -14.50 -5.99 -7.02
CA TYR A 357 -13.18 -5.61 -7.53
C TYR A 357 -12.94 -4.11 -7.37
N TYR A 358 -13.97 -3.29 -7.63
CA TYR A 358 -13.93 -1.87 -7.36
C TYR A 358 -13.72 -1.60 -5.86
N LEU A 359 -14.41 -2.32 -4.97
CA LEU A 359 -14.22 -2.20 -3.53
C LEU A 359 -12.79 -2.57 -3.09
N GLU A 360 -12.21 -3.63 -3.67
CA GLU A 360 -10.81 -3.99 -3.41
C GLU A 360 -9.80 -2.94 -3.93
N SER A 361 -10.19 -2.07 -4.86
CA SER A 361 -9.31 -1.02 -5.37
C SER A 361 -8.90 0.00 -4.30
N PHE A 362 -9.70 0.12 -3.23
CA PHE A 362 -9.44 1.01 -2.10
C PHE A 362 -8.54 0.41 -1.02
N VAL A 363 -8.26 -0.89 -1.05
CA VAL A 363 -7.39 -1.56 -0.08
C VAL A 363 -6.00 -1.81 -0.66
N ASN A 364 -5.03 -2.08 0.22
CA ASN A 364 -3.69 -2.48 -0.22
C ASN A 364 -3.73 -3.81 -0.99
N HIS A 365 -2.84 -3.97 -1.97
CA HIS A 365 -2.65 -5.10 -2.88
C HIS A 365 -2.65 -6.48 -2.21
N ARG A 366 -2.19 -6.58 -0.95
CA ARG A 366 -2.17 -7.84 -0.19
C ARG A 366 -3.57 -8.32 0.18
N TYR A 367 -4.52 -7.41 0.32
CA TYR A 367 -5.91 -7.69 0.70
C TYR A 367 -6.84 -7.80 -0.51
N ARG A 368 -6.32 -7.64 -1.74
CA ARG A 368 -7.09 -7.72 -2.99
C ARG A 368 -7.21 -9.15 -3.49
N THR A 369 -7.77 -10.03 -2.66
CA THR A 369 -7.77 -11.47 -2.92
C THR A 369 -8.67 -11.85 -4.10
N ARG A 370 -9.86 -11.24 -4.22
CA ARG A 370 -10.78 -11.51 -5.35
C ARG A 370 -10.21 -10.99 -6.66
N THR A 371 -9.57 -9.82 -6.65
CA THR A 371 -8.86 -9.26 -7.81
C THR A 371 -7.71 -10.17 -8.23
N LEU A 372 -6.93 -10.67 -7.26
CA LEU A 372 -5.87 -11.64 -7.53
C LEU A 372 -6.43 -12.93 -8.12
N GLU A 373 -7.53 -13.48 -7.60
CA GLU A 373 -8.18 -14.66 -8.15
C GLU A 373 -8.57 -14.47 -9.61
N ARG A 374 -9.28 -13.37 -9.92
CA ARG A 374 -9.69 -13.04 -11.29
C ARG A 374 -8.48 -12.91 -12.23
N ASP A 375 -7.49 -12.13 -11.83
CA ASP A 375 -6.30 -11.89 -12.67
C ASP A 375 -5.45 -13.17 -12.80
N LEU A 376 -5.42 -14.03 -11.77
CA LEU A 376 -4.75 -15.32 -11.81
C LEU A 376 -5.46 -16.29 -12.73
N ALA A 377 -6.80 -16.31 -12.75
CA ALA A 377 -7.59 -17.14 -13.67
C ALA A 377 -7.21 -16.83 -15.12
N VAL A 378 -7.24 -15.54 -15.50
CA VAL A 378 -6.85 -15.09 -16.85
C VAL A 378 -5.43 -15.53 -17.18
N LYS A 379 -4.50 -15.37 -16.24
CA LYS A 379 -3.10 -15.74 -16.46
C LYS A 379 -2.86 -17.25 -16.49
N TYR A 380 -3.63 -18.01 -15.71
CA TYR A 380 -3.61 -19.45 -15.68
C TYR A 380 -4.11 -20.02 -17.01
N ASP A 381 -5.24 -19.52 -17.51
CA ASP A 381 -5.80 -19.91 -18.80
C ASP A 381 -4.80 -19.66 -19.93
N ASN A 382 -4.16 -18.48 -19.95
CA ASN A 382 -3.10 -18.18 -20.91
C ASN A 382 -1.89 -19.11 -20.78
N TRP A 383 -1.54 -19.51 -19.55
CA TRP A 383 -0.45 -20.46 -19.32
C TRP A 383 -0.81 -21.87 -19.79
N VAL A 384 -2.02 -22.35 -19.53
CA VAL A 384 -2.52 -23.65 -20.02
C VAL A 384 -2.53 -23.66 -21.55
N ARG A 385 -3.08 -22.61 -22.19
CA ARG A 385 -3.07 -22.45 -23.67
C ARG A 385 -1.66 -22.48 -24.27
N SER A 386 -0.66 -21.98 -23.54
CA SER A 386 0.76 -22.03 -23.99
C SER A 386 1.45 -23.39 -23.76
N GLY A 387 0.69 -24.44 -23.43
CA GLY A 387 1.19 -25.80 -23.19
C GLY A 387 1.72 -26.01 -21.76
N ALA A 388 1.27 -25.20 -20.80
CA ALA A 388 1.57 -25.34 -19.37
C ALA A 388 3.06 -25.57 -19.05
N ARG A 389 3.97 -24.87 -19.77
CA ARG A 389 5.42 -25.04 -19.61
C ARG A 389 5.83 -24.95 -18.15
N ARG A 390 6.65 -25.88 -17.66
CA ARG A 390 7.15 -25.84 -16.28
C ARG A 390 7.97 -24.57 -16.04
N PRO A 391 7.94 -23.99 -14.83
CA PRO A 391 8.80 -22.86 -14.51
C PRO A 391 10.25 -23.31 -14.67
N SER A 392 11.00 -22.63 -15.53
CA SER A 392 12.45 -22.79 -15.54
C SER A 392 12.97 -22.39 -14.15
N PRO A 393 13.90 -23.15 -13.56
CA PRO A 393 14.52 -22.74 -12.31
C PRO A 393 15.11 -21.35 -12.50
N ARG A 394 14.89 -20.45 -11.51
CA ARG A 394 15.42 -19.07 -11.59
C ARG A 394 16.92 -19.16 -11.92
N PRO A 395 17.41 -18.40 -12.92
CA PRO A 395 18.84 -18.39 -13.21
C PRO A 395 19.56 -17.99 -11.92
N VAL A 396 20.42 -18.89 -11.46
CA VAL A 396 21.21 -18.66 -10.26
C VAL A 396 22.23 -17.58 -10.64
N GLY A 397 22.21 -16.43 -9.96
CA GLY A 397 23.19 -15.38 -10.19
C GLY A 397 24.60 -15.93 -10.11
N LEU A 398 25.54 -15.38 -10.90
CA LEU A 398 26.93 -15.88 -11.05
C LEU A 398 27.58 -16.26 -9.70
N GLN A 399 27.37 -15.43 -8.66
CA GLN A 399 27.89 -15.64 -7.30
C GLN A 399 27.41 -16.94 -6.62
N TYR A 400 26.22 -17.45 -6.97
CA TYR A 400 25.61 -18.63 -6.34
C TYR A 400 25.61 -19.88 -7.23
N GLN A 401 26.11 -19.79 -8.47
CA GLN A 401 26.09 -20.92 -9.42
C GLN A 401 26.85 -22.12 -8.85
N GLN A 402 28.00 -21.89 -8.23
CA GLN A 402 28.81 -22.93 -7.61
C GLN A 402 28.09 -23.60 -6.43
N LEU A 403 27.38 -22.81 -5.60
CA LEU A 403 26.56 -23.33 -4.51
C LEU A 403 25.36 -24.16 -5.02
N ALA A 404 24.78 -23.76 -6.14
CA ALA A 404 23.71 -24.53 -6.77
C ALA A 404 24.23 -25.85 -7.37
N VAL A 405 25.39 -25.84 -8.02
CA VAL A 405 26.08 -27.07 -8.48
C VAL A 405 26.40 -27.95 -7.28
N TRP A 406 26.94 -27.38 -6.19
CA TRP A 406 27.25 -28.10 -4.96
C TRP A 406 26.01 -28.76 -4.35
N LYS A 407 24.88 -28.05 -4.27
CA LYS A 407 23.62 -28.61 -3.73
C LYS A 407 22.97 -29.66 -4.62
N ARG A 408 23.24 -29.65 -5.94
CA ARG A 408 22.80 -30.71 -6.87
C ARG A 408 23.55 -32.03 -6.66
N LEU A 409 24.74 -32.00 -6.06
CA LEU A 409 25.49 -33.22 -5.77
C LEU A 409 24.89 -33.98 -4.58
N SER A 410 24.87 -35.31 -4.69
CA SER A 410 24.46 -36.18 -3.59
C SER A 410 25.34 -35.96 -2.34
N ARG A 411 24.79 -36.26 -1.16
CA ARG A 411 25.52 -36.06 0.12
C ARG A 411 26.86 -36.80 0.14
N GLY A 412 26.92 -38.00 -0.46
CA GLY A 412 28.15 -38.78 -0.60
C GLY A 412 29.17 -38.15 -1.55
N LYS A 413 28.72 -37.63 -2.70
CA LYS A 413 29.59 -36.98 -3.68
C LYS A 413 30.18 -35.66 -3.15
N ARG A 414 29.40 -34.90 -2.39
CA ARG A 414 29.90 -33.73 -1.64
C ARG A 414 30.97 -34.11 -0.62
N ARG A 415 30.76 -35.17 0.17
CA ARG A 415 31.73 -35.64 1.17
C ARG A 415 33.04 -36.09 0.52
N ARG A 416 32.98 -36.84 -0.59
CA ARG A 416 34.18 -37.27 -1.33
C ARG A 416 34.98 -36.08 -1.86
N LEU A 417 34.34 -35.10 -2.50
CA LEU A 417 35.02 -33.91 -3.00
C LEU A 417 35.66 -33.09 -1.87
N VAL A 418 35.00 -32.97 -0.71
CA VAL A 418 35.62 -32.32 0.47
C VAL A 418 36.83 -33.12 0.94
N GLN A 419 36.76 -34.45 0.98
CA GLN A 419 37.89 -35.30 1.37
C GLN A 419 39.06 -35.20 0.40
N GLU A 420 38.81 -35.25 -0.91
CA GLU A 420 39.83 -35.06 -1.96
C GLU A 420 40.50 -33.69 -1.86
N PHE A 421 39.77 -32.66 -1.46
CA PHE A 421 40.30 -31.31 -1.32
C PHE A 421 41.07 -31.08 0.00
N LEU A 422 40.59 -31.65 1.11
CA LEU A 422 41.26 -31.54 2.42
C LEU A 422 42.48 -32.45 2.53
N TYR A 423 42.47 -33.58 1.82
CA TYR A 423 43.54 -34.59 1.81
C TYR A 423 43.90 -34.92 0.36
N PRO A 424 44.56 -34.01 -0.36
CA PRO A 424 45.05 -34.32 -1.71
C PRO A 424 46.00 -35.51 -1.61
N ARG A 425 45.75 -36.56 -2.40
CA ARG A 425 46.66 -37.70 -2.48
C ARG A 425 48.03 -37.17 -2.88
N ALA A 426 49.05 -37.48 -2.09
CA ALA A 426 50.43 -37.18 -2.42
C ALA A 426 50.71 -37.72 -3.83
N ALA A 427 51.21 -36.87 -4.72
CA ALA A 427 51.60 -37.27 -6.07
C ALA A 427 52.55 -38.46 -5.98
N GLN A 428 52.23 -39.55 -6.66
CA GLN A 428 53.16 -40.68 -6.78
C GLN A 428 54.44 -40.15 -7.47
N PRO A 429 55.63 -40.38 -6.89
CA PRO A 429 56.88 -39.96 -7.53
C PRO A 429 57.00 -40.67 -8.88
N ALA A 430 57.34 -39.90 -9.92
CA ALA A 430 57.53 -40.42 -11.27
C ALA A 430 58.59 -41.54 -11.29
N PRO A 431 58.38 -42.64 -12.02
CA PRO A 431 59.38 -43.70 -12.14
C PRO A 431 60.63 -43.13 -12.84
N GLY A 432 61.78 -43.25 -12.18
CA GLY A 432 63.07 -42.84 -12.73
C GLY A 432 63.44 -43.64 -13.98
N PRO A 433 64.26 -43.07 -14.88
CA PRO A 433 64.58 -43.70 -16.16
C PRO A 433 65.38 -45.00 -15.96
N PRO A 434 65.14 -46.02 -16.81
CA PRO A 434 65.88 -47.28 -16.76
C PRO A 434 67.35 -47.08 -17.18
N GLY A 435 68.26 -47.74 -16.47
CA GLY A 435 69.70 -47.75 -16.76
C GLY A 435 70.11 -48.71 -17.86
#